data_AF-A0A1V4VA42-F1
#
_entry.id   AF-A0A1V4VA42-F1
#
_cell.length_a   1.000
_cell.length_b   1.000
_cell.length_c   1.000
_cell.angle_alpha   90.00
_cell.angle_beta   90.00
_cell.angle_gamma   90.00
#
_symmetry.space_group_name_H-M   'P 1'
#
loop_
_entity.id
_entity.type
_entity.pdbx_description
1 polymer ?
#
loop_
_entity_poly.entity_id
_entity_poly.type
_entity_poly.pdbx_seq_one_letter_code
_entity_poly.pdbx_strand_id
1 'polypeptide(L)'
;MQLAKKKEGKYLYGIIETRDKRSFGNIGIGGREDIVYTINYRDLAVVASNTPVIIYDPVKENAFAHQRVISDVMEEFDIVPMSFGIISESTEEIINLMKKNYVKFKREIAKIRGKVELGLKIYWKKDSFVKEIQEVNSSISDVKEKLTRENPDAAYYGRIDLGKMVEAAAGEKRNYYHGQIFEPLEKMAVSARKNDIVTPRMVLNASFLVAKEKEPEFDLAVEEIYQQYQDNLDIKYTGPWPPYNFINLKINL
;
A
#
# COMPACT_ATOMS: atom_id res chain seq x y z
N MET A 1 45.21 -6.93 2.30
CA MET A 1 44.02 -7.47 2.98
C MET A 1 42.95 -7.68 1.89
N GLN A 2 42.82 -8.91 1.38
CA GLN A 2 41.77 -9.23 0.39
C GLN A 2 40.41 -9.09 1.11
N LEU A 3 39.60 -8.13 0.71
CA LEU A 3 38.18 -8.11 1.05
C LEU A 3 37.61 -9.46 0.59
N ALA A 4 37.19 -10.31 1.51
CA ALA A 4 36.50 -11.55 1.18
C ALA A 4 35.35 -11.20 0.23
N LYS A 5 35.41 -11.74 -1.00
CA LYS A 5 34.43 -11.44 -2.03
C LYS A 5 33.07 -11.95 -1.52
N LYS A 6 32.20 -11.03 -1.08
CA LYS A 6 30.87 -11.40 -0.59
C LYS A 6 30.17 -12.20 -1.69
N LYS A 7 29.50 -13.29 -1.32
CA LYS A 7 28.72 -14.11 -2.26
C LYS A 7 27.71 -13.18 -2.95
N GLU A 8 27.71 -13.17 -4.28
CA GLU A 8 26.77 -12.39 -5.08
C GLU A 8 25.50 -13.22 -5.31
N GLY A 9 24.35 -12.55 -5.27
CA GLY A 9 23.03 -13.09 -5.53
C GLY A 9 22.28 -12.23 -6.56
N LYS A 10 20.95 -12.26 -6.47
CA LYS A 10 20.02 -11.56 -7.35
C LYS A 10 18.90 -10.97 -6.52
N TYR A 11 18.80 -9.65 -6.49
CA TYR A 11 17.69 -8.97 -5.85
C TYR A 11 16.48 -8.99 -6.78
N LEU A 12 15.31 -9.41 -6.30
CA LEU A 12 14.12 -9.58 -7.13
C LEU A 12 13.13 -8.44 -6.86
N TYR A 13 12.74 -7.71 -7.90
CA TYR A 13 11.82 -6.56 -7.80
C TYR A 13 10.38 -6.94 -8.14
N GLY A 14 10.18 -7.80 -9.13
CA GLY A 14 8.85 -8.16 -9.60
C GLY A 14 8.89 -9.07 -10.81
N ILE A 15 7.70 -9.40 -11.31
CA ILE A 15 7.50 -10.27 -12.47
C ILE A 15 6.71 -9.50 -13.52
N ILE A 16 7.16 -9.56 -14.77
CA ILE A 16 6.53 -8.94 -15.93
C ILE A 16 6.27 -9.99 -17.01
N GLU A 17 5.39 -9.68 -17.96
CA GLU A 17 5.14 -10.49 -19.14
C GLU A 17 5.99 -9.99 -20.32
N THR A 18 7.02 -10.75 -20.66
CA THR A 18 7.87 -10.48 -21.82
C THR A 18 8.68 -11.71 -22.22
N ARG A 19 8.87 -11.90 -23.53
CA ARG A 19 9.78 -12.91 -24.10
C ARG A 19 11.18 -12.34 -24.34
N ASP A 20 11.28 -11.03 -24.46
CA ASP A 20 12.51 -10.34 -24.80
C ASP A 20 13.34 -10.09 -23.54
N LYS A 21 14.66 -10.10 -23.72
CA LYS A 21 15.57 -9.62 -22.68
C LYS A 21 15.49 -8.10 -22.62
N ARG A 22 15.36 -7.56 -21.42
CA ARG A 22 15.30 -6.12 -21.16
C ARG A 22 16.36 -5.72 -20.14
N SER A 23 16.80 -4.48 -20.24
CA SER A 23 17.55 -3.77 -19.22
C SER A 23 16.84 -2.46 -18.93
N PHE A 24 16.82 -2.06 -17.67
CA PHE A 24 16.18 -0.84 -17.17
C PHE A 24 17.23 0.15 -16.63
N GLY A 25 18.49 -0.02 -17.01
CA GLY A 25 19.59 0.84 -16.59
C GLY A 25 20.15 0.54 -15.20
N ASN A 26 21.04 1.41 -14.74
CA ASN A 26 21.86 1.28 -13.53
C ASN A 26 21.13 1.79 -12.28
N ILE A 27 19.93 1.27 -12.06
CA ILE A 27 19.02 1.72 -10.99
C ILE A 27 18.87 0.71 -9.85
N GLY A 28 19.74 -0.30 -9.79
CA GLY A 28 19.68 -1.35 -8.78
C GLY A 28 19.87 -0.85 -7.34
N ILE A 29 19.26 -1.57 -6.39
CA ILE A 29 19.32 -1.30 -4.96
C ILE A 29 20.75 -1.40 -4.40
N GLY A 30 21.02 -0.66 -3.33
CA GLY A 30 22.28 -0.72 -2.58
C GLY A 30 23.35 0.27 -3.03
N GLY A 31 23.02 1.22 -3.91
CA GLY A 31 23.92 2.33 -4.28
C GLY A 31 25.16 1.91 -5.07
N ARG A 32 25.12 0.73 -5.69
CA ARG A 32 26.23 0.15 -6.48
C ARG A 32 26.12 0.40 -7.98
N GLU A 33 25.07 1.11 -8.40
CA GLU A 33 24.75 1.33 -9.82
C GLU A 33 24.61 -0.01 -10.59
N ASP A 34 24.15 -1.05 -9.90
CA ASP A 34 23.92 -2.36 -10.49
C ASP A 34 22.82 -2.26 -11.57
N ILE A 35 23.06 -2.90 -12.71
CA ILE A 35 22.08 -2.92 -13.81
C ILE A 35 20.86 -3.75 -13.38
N VAL A 36 19.67 -3.20 -13.61
CA VAL A 36 18.41 -3.94 -13.55
C VAL A 36 18.12 -4.56 -14.90
N TYR A 37 17.82 -5.86 -14.92
CA TYR A 37 17.60 -6.65 -16.12
C TYR A 37 16.56 -7.76 -15.90
N THR A 38 16.18 -8.43 -16.99
CA THR A 38 15.24 -9.55 -16.94
C THR A 38 15.92 -10.92 -16.92
N ILE A 39 15.38 -11.82 -16.09
CA ILE A 39 15.64 -13.25 -16.13
C ILE A 39 14.37 -13.93 -16.65
N ASN A 40 14.38 -14.29 -17.93
CA ASN A 40 13.20 -14.79 -18.64
C ASN A 40 12.96 -16.30 -18.37
N TYR A 41 11.68 -16.66 -18.25
CA TYR A 41 11.18 -18.02 -18.30
C TYR A 41 9.88 -18.04 -19.13
N ARG A 42 9.98 -18.58 -20.36
CA ARG A 42 8.90 -18.57 -21.37
C ARG A 42 8.49 -17.13 -21.73
N ASP A 43 7.24 -16.77 -21.51
CA ASP A 43 6.65 -15.45 -21.76
C ASP A 43 6.60 -14.56 -20.50
N LEU A 44 7.19 -15.00 -19.39
CA LEU A 44 7.35 -14.20 -18.18
C LEU A 44 8.83 -13.92 -17.92
N ALA A 45 9.10 -12.86 -17.18
CA ALA A 45 10.44 -12.56 -16.69
C ALA A 45 10.42 -12.01 -15.28
N VAL A 46 11.46 -12.36 -14.51
CA VAL A 46 11.75 -11.70 -13.24
C VAL A 46 12.62 -10.48 -13.52
N VAL A 47 12.23 -9.33 -12.98
CA VAL A 47 13.05 -8.12 -12.96
C VAL A 47 13.99 -8.23 -11.77
N ALA A 48 15.30 -8.19 -12.02
CA ALA A 48 16.32 -8.39 -11.01
C ALA A 48 17.56 -7.53 -11.24
N SER A 49 18.38 -7.37 -10.19
CA SER A 49 19.73 -6.82 -10.29
C SER A 49 20.71 -7.71 -9.52
N ASN A 50 22.00 -7.58 -9.80
CA ASN A 50 23.00 -8.18 -8.95
C ASN A 50 23.04 -7.46 -7.59
N THR A 51 23.45 -8.19 -6.54
CA THR A 51 23.57 -7.68 -5.17
C THR A 51 24.43 -8.66 -4.38
N PRO A 52 25.16 -8.25 -3.32
CA PRO A 52 25.67 -9.20 -2.36
C PRO A 52 24.50 -9.93 -1.67
N VAL A 53 24.70 -11.18 -1.27
CA VAL A 53 23.74 -11.94 -0.44
C VAL A 53 23.82 -11.38 0.98
N ILE A 54 22.99 -10.38 1.27
CA ILE A 54 22.86 -9.69 2.56
C ILE A 54 21.39 -9.46 2.90
N ILE A 55 21.10 -9.16 4.16
CA ILE A 55 19.79 -8.66 4.54
C ILE A 55 19.81 -7.14 4.39
N TYR A 56 18.94 -6.60 3.55
CA TYR A 56 18.73 -5.16 3.48
C TYR A 56 17.77 -4.73 4.57
N ASP A 57 18.20 -3.80 5.42
CA ASP A 57 17.30 -3.16 6.36
C ASP A 57 16.24 -2.36 5.59
N PRO A 58 14.96 -2.39 6.01
CA PRO A 58 13.86 -1.65 5.39
C PRO A 58 13.88 -0.16 5.78
N VAL A 59 15.06 0.45 5.72
CA VAL A 59 15.24 1.89 5.86
C VAL A 59 14.71 2.61 4.62
N LYS A 60 14.32 3.88 4.78
CA LYS A 60 13.71 4.70 3.71
C LYS A 60 14.50 4.64 2.41
N GLU A 61 15.81 4.78 2.48
CA GLU A 61 16.69 4.77 1.30
C GLU A 61 16.54 3.49 0.48
N ASN A 62 16.68 2.33 1.11
CA ASN A 62 16.55 1.04 0.42
C ASN A 62 15.12 0.80 -0.09
N ALA A 63 14.11 1.12 0.74
CA ALA A 63 12.72 0.98 0.35
C ALA A 63 12.38 1.84 -0.87
N PHE A 64 12.86 3.09 -0.91
CA PHE A 64 12.66 3.97 -2.05
C PHE A 64 13.44 3.50 -3.28
N ALA A 65 14.65 2.97 -3.14
CA ALA A 65 15.40 2.40 -4.25
C ALA A 65 14.64 1.21 -4.89
N HIS A 66 14.10 0.31 -4.05
CA HIS A 66 13.25 -0.78 -4.51
C HIS A 66 11.99 -0.26 -5.24
N GLN A 67 11.28 0.70 -4.64
CA GLN A 67 10.08 1.26 -5.26
C GLN A 67 10.37 1.96 -6.59
N ARG A 68 11.49 2.70 -6.67
CA ARG A 68 11.89 3.39 -7.91
C ARG A 68 12.03 2.41 -9.08
N VAL A 69 12.73 1.28 -8.87
CA VAL A 69 12.88 0.26 -9.92
C VAL A 69 11.52 -0.25 -10.42
N ILE A 70 10.59 -0.49 -9.51
CA ILE A 70 9.27 -1.01 -9.87
C ILE A 70 8.47 0.06 -10.62
N SER A 71 8.53 1.32 -10.17
CA SER A 71 7.90 2.46 -10.87
C SER A 71 8.45 2.66 -12.28
N ASP A 72 9.78 2.62 -12.47
CA ASP A 72 10.40 2.77 -13.79
C ASP A 72 9.97 1.63 -14.73
N VAL A 73 9.88 0.40 -14.23
CA VAL A 73 9.40 -0.74 -15.03
C VAL A 73 7.92 -0.59 -15.38
N MET A 74 7.11 0.00 -14.49
CA MET A 74 5.67 0.22 -14.71
C MET A 74 5.34 1.21 -15.82
N GLU A 75 6.30 2.03 -16.23
CA GLU A 75 6.12 2.91 -17.38
C GLU A 75 5.88 2.10 -18.67
N GLU A 76 6.51 0.92 -18.77
CA GLU A 76 6.46 0.07 -19.96
C GLU A 76 5.71 -1.26 -19.75
N PHE A 77 5.62 -1.77 -18.52
CA PHE A 77 5.09 -3.11 -18.24
C PHE A 77 4.14 -3.16 -17.05
N ASP A 78 3.09 -3.98 -17.14
CA ASP A 78 2.36 -4.41 -15.95
C ASP A 78 3.25 -5.34 -15.12
N ILE A 79 3.52 -4.96 -13.88
CA ILE A 79 4.39 -5.70 -12.96
C ILE A 79 3.63 -6.26 -11.78
N VAL A 80 3.87 -7.54 -11.49
CA VAL A 80 3.54 -8.16 -10.21
C VAL A 80 4.71 -7.86 -9.26
N PRO A 81 4.62 -6.83 -8.40
CA PRO A 81 5.70 -6.50 -7.49
C PRO A 81 5.98 -7.63 -6.49
N MET A 82 7.25 -7.81 -6.18
CA MET A 82 7.71 -8.65 -5.07
C MET A 82 7.84 -7.83 -3.79
N SER A 83 7.74 -8.49 -2.64
CA SER A 83 8.03 -7.84 -1.36
C SER A 83 9.48 -7.37 -1.31
N PHE A 84 9.72 -6.31 -0.55
CA PHE A 84 11.05 -5.78 -0.31
C PHE A 84 11.99 -6.84 0.28
N GLY A 85 13.24 -6.87 -0.21
CA GLY A 85 14.33 -7.64 0.39
C GLY A 85 14.45 -9.08 -0.10
N ILE A 86 13.70 -9.48 -1.14
CA ILE A 86 13.79 -10.83 -1.70
C ILE A 86 15.08 -10.95 -2.53
N ILE A 87 15.99 -11.83 -2.08
CA ILE A 87 17.25 -12.15 -2.77
C ILE A 87 17.31 -13.65 -3.01
N SER A 88 17.63 -14.04 -4.24
CA SER A 88 17.99 -15.41 -4.59
C SER A 88 19.50 -15.55 -4.75
N GLU A 89 20.03 -16.72 -4.41
CA GLU A 89 21.47 -16.99 -4.49
C GLU A 89 21.93 -17.31 -5.92
N SER A 90 21.02 -17.73 -6.80
CA SER A 90 21.36 -18.16 -8.16
C SER A 90 20.24 -17.93 -9.18
N THR A 91 20.62 -17.82 -10.45
CA THR A 91 19.65 -17.77 -11.56
C THR A 91 18.82 -19.07 -11.66
N GLU A 92 19.40 -20.22 -11.30
CA GLU A 92 18.69 -21.51 -11.34
C GLU A 92 17.53 -21.58 -10.32
N GLU A 93 17.73 -21.06 -9.11
CA GLU A 93 16.65 -20.89 -8.12
C GLU A 93 15.50 -20.04 -8.66
N ILE A 94 15.81 -18.93 -9.32
CA ILE A 94 14.82 -18.04 -9.94
C ILE A 94 14.04 -18.78 -11.03
N ILE A 95 14.72 -19.53 -11.90
CA ILE A 95 14.05 -20.31 -12.94
C ILE A 95 13.17 -21.41 -12.33
N ASN A 96 13.61 -22.06 -11.26
CA ASN A 96 12.80 -23.06 -10.54
C ASN A 96 11.57 -22.43 -9.88
N LEU A 97 11.72 -21.24 -9.27
CA LEU A 97 10.62 -20.46 -8.72
C LEU A 97 9.58 -20.14 -9.82
N MET A 98 10.05 -19.65 -10.97
CA MET A 98 9.21 -19.32 -12.12
C MET A 98 8.50 -20.54 -12.68
N LYS A 99 9.20 -21.67 -12.83
CA LYS A 99 8.62 -22.94 -13.30
C LYS A 99 7.53 -23.43 -12.36
N LYS A 100 7.77 -23.45 -11.04
CA LYS A 100 6.83 -23.92 -10.02
C LYS A 100 5.57 -23.08 -9.93
N ASN A 101 5.68 -21.77 -10.15
CA ASN A 101 4.60 -20.81 -9.94
C ASN A 101 4.05 -20.19 -11.23
N TYR A 102 4.47 -20.66 -12.40
CA TYR A 102 4.14 -20.09 -13.72
C TYR A 102 2.64 -19.78 -13.89
N VAL A 103 1.77 -20.75 -13.61
CA VAL A 103 0.31 -20.58 -13.73
C VAL A 103 -0.22 -19.52 -12.76
N LYS A 104 0.32 -19.46 -11.54
CA LYS A 104 -0.08 -18.44 -10.56
C LYS A 104 0.36 -17.06 -11.02
N PHE A 105 1.59 -16.89 -11.49
CA PHE A 105 2.08 -15.61 -11.99
C PHE A 105 1.30 -15.13 -13.21
N LYS A 106 1.03 -16.01 -14.20
CA LYS A 106 0.17 -15.66 -15.35
C LYS A 106 -1.21 -15.16 -14.92
N ARG A 107 -1.81 -15.80 -13.90
CA ARG A 107 -3.10 -15.38 -13.37
C ARG A 107 -3.04 -14.02 -12.67
N GLU A 108 -2.01 -13.77 -11.86
CA GLU A 108 -1.88 -12.46 -11.18
C GLU A 108 -1.59 -11.34 -12.18
N ILE A 109 -0.71 -11.56 -13.16
CA ILE A 109 -0.49 -10.62 -14.28
C ILE A 109 -1.81 -10.31 -15.00
N ALA A 110 -2.60 -11.32 -15.34
CA ALA A 110 -3.87 -11.11 -16.04
C ALA A 110 -4.87 -10.26 -15.23
N LYS A 111 -4.87 -10.38 -13.89
CA LYS A 111 -5.71 -9.54 -13.03
C LYS A 111 -5.31 -8.07 -13.10
N ILE A 112 -4.00 -7.79 -13.09
CA ILE A 112 -3.49 -6.42 -13.00
C ILE A 112 -3.28 -5.75 -14.36
N ARG A 113 -3.32 -6.51 -15.46
CA ARG A 113 -3.04 -5.99 -16.79
C ARG A 113 -3.85 -4.73 -17.11
N GLY A 114 -3.16 -3.66 -17.51
CA GLY A 114 -3.75 -2.36 -17.86
C GLY A 114 -4.42 -1.66 -16.66
N LYS A 115 -4.00 -1.95 -15.44
CA LYS A 115 -4.59 -1.40 -14.22
C LYS A 115 -3.51 -0.85 -13.29
N VAL A 116 -3.90 0.15 -12.52
CA VAL A 116 -3.05 0.82 -11.53
C VAL A 116 -3.71 0.74 -10.16
N GLU A 117 -2.90 0.76 -9.11
CA GLU A 117 -3.41 0.89 -7.75
C GLU A 117 -3.38 2.36 -7.31
N LEU A 118 -4.51 2.82 -6.77
CA LEU A 118 -4.68 4.14 -6.20
C LEU A 118 -5.03 4.00 -4.72
N GLY A 119 -4.32 4.74 -3.87
CA GLY A 119 -4.48 4.72 -2.42
C GLY A 119 -5.22 5.94 -1.91
N LEU A 120 -6.20 5.72 -1.03
CA LEU A 120 -6.95 6.78 -0.36
C LEU A 120 -6.90 6.59 1.15
N LYS A 121 -6.33 7.57 1.85
CA LYS A 121 -6.33 7.64 3.31
C LYS A 121 -7.01 8.92 3.76
N ILE A 122 -8.00 8.78 4.62
CA ILE A 122 -8.78 9.90 5.14
C ILE A 122 -8.66 9.91 6.65
N TYR A 123 -8.37 11.08 7.19
CA TYR A 123 -8.28 11.32 8.63
C TYR A 123 -9.19 12.47 9.00
N TRP A 124 -9.84 12.40 10.15
CA TRP A 124 -10.41 13.61 10.73
C TRP A 124 -9.32 14.60 11.14
N LYS A 125 -9.57 15.87 10.83
CA LYS A 125 -8.90 16.97 11.52
C LYS A 125 -9.28 16.94 13.00
N LYS A 126 -8.40 17.45 13.85
CA LYS A 126 -8.54 17.35 15.31
C LYS A 126 -9.87 17.95 15.80
N ASP A 127 -10.21 19.15 15.33
CA ASP A 127 -11.38 19.88 15.81
C ASP A 127 -12.68 19.26 15.27
N SER A 128 -12.69 18.88 13.98
CA SER A 128 -13.83 18.18 13.37
C SER A 128 -14.07 16.81 13.99
N PHE A 129 -13.03 16.07 14.40
CA PHE A 129 -13.20 14.83 15.15
C PHE A 129 -14.00 15.06 16.44
N VAL A 130 -13.59 16.03 17.27
CA VAL A 130 -14.28 16.29 18.54
C VAL A 130 -15.73 16.71 18.28
N LYS A 131 -15.95 17.62 17.33
CA LYS A 131 -17.26 18.13 16.97
C LYS A 131 -18.20 17.03 16.48
N GLU A 132 -17.80 16.26 15.47
CA GLU A 132 -18.66 15.24 14.85
C GLU A 132 -18.97 14.09 15.82
N ILE A 133 -18.04 13.74 16.71
CA ILE A 133 -18.25 12.71 17.73
C ILE A 133 -19.27 13.16 18.79
N GLN A 134 -19.21 14.43 19.20
CA GLN A 134 -20.18 15.02 20.11
C GLN A 134 -21.56 15.21 19.46
N GLU A 135 -21.62 15.47 18.15
CA GLU A 135 -22.88 15.53 17.40
C GLU A 135 -23.58 14.15 17.35
N VAL A 136 -22.82 13.06 17.24
CA VAL A 136 -23.36 11.69 17.30
C VAL A 136 -23.80 11.33 18.71
N ASN A 137 -23.02 11.70 19.74
CA ASN A 137 -23.36 11.43 21.13
C ASN A 137 -23.03 12.61 22.04
N SER A 138 -24.05 13.43 22.32
CA SER A 138 -23.92 14.65 23.13
C SER A 138 -23.47 14.37 24.57
N SER A 139 -23.80 13.18 25.11
CA SER A 139 -23.43 12.78 26.48
C SER A 139 -21.92 12.64 26.67
N ILE A 140 -21.12 12.53 25.60
CA ILE A 140 -19.66 12.51 25.67
C ILE A 140 -19.11 13.77 26.35
N SER A 141 -19.71 14.93 26.08
CA SER A 141 -19.33 16.20 26.72
C SER A 141 -19.61 16.18 28.21
N ASP A 142 -20.80 15.74 28.59
CA ASP A 142 -21.27 15.70 29.99
C ASP A 142 -20.39 14.77 30.84
N VAL A 143 -20.09 13.58 30.31
CA VAL A 143 -19.23 12.59 30.97
C VAL A 143 -17.80 13.13 31.11
N LYS A 144 -17.26 13.80 30.08
CA LYS A 144 -15.93 14.41 30.12
C LYS A 144 -15.82 15.51 31.19
N GLU A 145 -16.83 16.37 31.31
CA GLU A 145 -16.85 17.41 32.34
C GLU A 145 -16.94 16.82 33.75
N LYS A 146 -17.80 15.82 33.94
CA LYS A 146 -17.97 15.13 35.23
C LYS A 146 -16.66 14.49 35.70
N LEU A 147 -15.95 13.79 34.82
CA LEU A 147 -14.68 13.13 35.14
C LEU A 147 -13.55 14.10 35.50
N THR A 148 -13.64 15.36 35.07
CA THR A 148 -12.65 16.39 35.42
C THR A 148 -12.81 16.83 36.89
N ARG A 149 -13.98 16.59 37.49
CA ARG A 149 -14.31 16.99 38.87
C ARG A 149 -14.22 15.84 39.88
N GLU A 150 -13.97 14.61 39.43
CA GLU A 150 -13.95 13.40 40.26
C GLU A 150 -12.54 13.05 40.77
N ASN A 151 -12.50 12.27 41.85
CA ASN A 151 -11.30 11.68 42.44
C ASN A 151 -10.66 10.60 41.53
N PRO A 152 -9.34 10.33 41.66
CA PRO A 152 -8.56 9.61 40.65
C PRO A 152 -9.05 8.21 40.26
N ASP A 153 -9.57 7.44 41.23
CA ASP A 153 -10.03 6.06 40.99
C ASP A 153 -11.37 5.99 40.26
N ALA A 154 -12.30 6.90 40.57
CA ALA A 154 -13.58 7.03 39.84
C ALA A 154 -13.34 7.55 38.42
N ALA A 155 -12.38 8.47 38.27
CA ALA A 155 -11.96 8.99 36.98
C ALA A 155 -11.35 7.90 36.07
N TYR A 156 -10.74 6.84 36.61
CA TYR A 156 -10.18 5.75 35.80
C TYR A 156 -11.25 4.95 35.06
N TYR A 157 -12.25 4.43 35.77
CA TYR A 157 -13.34 3.66 35.14
C TYR A 157 -14.15 4.51 34.17
N GLY A 158 -14.45 5.76 34.54
CA GLY A 158 -15.17 6.65 33.64
C GLY A 158 -14.38 7.02 32.38
N ARG A 159 -13.04 7.08 32.42
CA ARG A 159 -12.21 7.24 31.20
C ARG A 159 -12.32 6.06 30.24
N ILE A 160 -12.45 4.84 30.77
CA ILE A 160 -12.64 3.63 29.93
C ILE A 160 -13.99 3.72 29.20
N ASP A 161 -15.06 4.04 29.94
CA ASP A 161 -16.39 4.12 29.35
C ASP A 161 -16.54 5.30 28.39
N LEU A 162 -15.93 6.45 28.70
CA LEU A 162 -15.82 7.57 27.77
C LEU A 162 -15.10 7.15 26.48
N GLY A 163 -14.01 6.38 26.58
CA GLY A 163 -13.29 5.82 25.43
C GLY A 163 -14.18 4.94 24.56
N LYS A 164 -14.99 4.06 25.16
CA LYS A 164 -15.95 3.21 24.44
C LYS A 164 -17.03 4.04 23.74
N MET A 165 -17.56 5.07 24.39
CA MET A 165 -18.56 5.97 23.81
C MET A 165 -17.99 6.71 22.59
N VAL A 166 -16.76 7.22 22.70
CA VAL A 166 -16.06 7.87 21.58
C VAL A 166 -15.83 6.89 20.44
N GLU A 167 -15.40 5.66 20.72
CA GLU A 167 -15.15 4.65 19.69
C GLU A 167 -16.45 4.24 18.96
N ALA A 168 -17.55 4.07 19.70
CA ALA A 168 -18.85 3.76 19.13
C ALA A 168 -19.36 4.90 18.21
N ALA A 169 -19.30 6.14 18.69
CA ALA A 169 -19.68 7.31 17.91
C ALA A 169 -18.78 7.49 16.67
N ALA A 170 -17.48 7.23 16.79
CA ALA A 170 -16.54 7.24 15.67
C ALA A 170 -16.86 6.14 14.66
N GLY A 171 -17.25 4.95 15.13
CA GLY A 171 -17.71 3.86 14.29
C GLY A 171 -18.93 4.24 13.45
N GLU A 172 -19.93 4.87 14.06
CA GLU A 172 -21.12 5.34 13.35
C GLU A 172 -20.78 6.38 12.28
N LYS A 173 -19.96 7.39 12.64
CA LYS A 173 -19.56 8.42 11.68
C LYS A 173 -18.65 7.87 10.57
N ARG A 174 -17.81 6.88 10.85
CA ARG A 174 -17.05 6.14 9.82
C ARG A 174 -17.98 5.43 8.84
N ASN A 175 -19.05 4.79 9.32
CA ASN A 175 -20.04 4.14 8.44
C ASN A 175 -20.75 5.15 7.53
N TYR A 176 -21.03 6.36 8.04
CA TYR A 176 -21.51 7.45 7.20
C TYR A 176 -20.51 7.79 6.08
N TYR A 177 -19.24 8.05 6.42
CA TYR A 177 -18.21 8.35 5.41
C TYR A 177 -17.97 7.18 4.44
N HIS A 178 -18.12 5.94 4.89
CA HIS A 178 -18.04 4.77 4.02
C HIS A 178 -19.08 4.84 2.89
N GLY A 179 -20.35 5.10 3.24
CA GLY A 179 -21.42 5.22 2.24
C GLY A 179 -21.26 6.44 1.32
N GLN A 180 -20.70 7.54 1.82
CA GLN A 180 -20.54 8.77 1.04
C GLN A 180 -19.28 8.79 0.16
N ILE A 181 -18.20 8.12 0.57
CA ILE A 181 -16.89 8.23 -0.07
C ILE A 181 -16.44 6.89 -0.65
N PHE A 182 -16.43 5.82 0.15
CA PHE A 182 -15.89 4.53 -0.29
C PHE A 182 -16.78 3.85 -1.33
N GLU A 183 -18.09 3.75 -1.08
CA GLU A 183 -19.00 3.03 -1.98
C GLU A 183 -19.11 3.65 -3.40
N PRO A 184 -19.13 4.98 -3.59
CA PRO A 184 -19.06 5.57 -4.92
C PRO A 184 -17.77 5.23 -5.66
N LEU A 185 -16.62 5.37 -5.00
CA LEU A 185 -15.32 5.06 -5.60
C LEU A 185 -15.15 3.57 -5.89
N GLU A 186 -15.67 2.70 -5.01
CA GLU A 186 -15.65 1.24 -5.22
C GLU A 186 -16.36 0.84 -6.51
N LYS A 187 -17.48 1.50 -6.87
CA LYS A 187 -18.21 1.24 -8.12
C LYS A 187 -17.44 1.66 -9.38
N MET A 188 -16.49 2.58 -9.26
CA MET A 188 -15.64 3.04 -10.36
C MET A 188 -14.41 2.15 -10.54
N ALA A 189 -13.97 1.48 -9.48
CA ALA A 189 -12.82 0.59 -9.48
C ALA A 189 -13.17 -0.81 -10.00
N VAL A 190 -12.18 -1.50 -10.57
CA VAL A 190 -12.28 -2.93 -10.92
C VAL A 190 -12.32 -3.79 -9.65
N SER A 191 -11.61 -3.34 -8.61
CA SER A 191 -11.63 -3.96 -7.29
C SER A 191 -11.27 -2.89 -6.24
N ALA A 192 -11.88 -2.97 -5.06
CA ALA A 192 -11.49 -2.15 -3.92
C ALA A 192 -11.06 -3.04 -2.74
N ARG A 193 -10.19 -2.51 -1.88
CA ARG A 193 -9.72 -3.14 -0.64
C ARG A 193 -9.82 -2.13 0.48
N LYS A 194 -10.50 -2.51 1.57
CA LYS A 194 -10.42 -1.78 2.84
C LYS A 194 -9.27 -2.35 3.65
N ASN A 195 -8.37 -1.47 4.07
CA ASN A 195 -7.23 -1.77 4.91
C ASN A 195 -7.53 -1.37 6.35
N ASP A 196 -6.71 -1.85 7.29
CA ASP A 196 -6.94 -1.61 8.70
C ASP A 196 -6.88 -0.12 9.06
N ILE A 197 -7.79 0.26 9.96
CA ILE A 197 -7.79 1.57 10.61
C ILE A 197 -6.76 1.53 11.73
N VAL A 198 -5.67 2.27 11.56
CA VAL A 198 -4.51 2.20 12.47
C VAL A 198 -4.49 3.31 13.53
N THR A 199 -5.36 4.31 13.41
CA THR A 199 -5.48 5.39 14.42
C THR A 199 -6.95 5.73 14.66
N PRO A 200 -7.33 6.20 15.86
CA PRO A 200 -8.73 6.54 16.16
C PRO A 200 -9.33 7.61 15.24
N ARG A 201 -8.48 8.53 14.74
CA ARG A 201 -8.89 9.61 13.81
C ARG A 201 -8.89 9.19 12.35
N MET A 202 -8.43 7.99 12.01
CA MET A 202 -8.47 7.53 10.63
C MET A 202 -9.90 7.10 10.30
N VAL A 203 -10.44 7.69 9.24
CA VAL A 203 -11.80 7.47 8.74
C VAL A 203 -11.80 6.33 7.74
N LEU A 204 -10.87 6.38 6.80
CA LEU A 204 -10.76 5.43 5.70
C LEU A 204 -9.28 5.16 5.39
N ASN A 205 -8.98 3.90 5.09
CA ASN A 205 -7.72 3.46 4.53
C ASN A 205 -8.07 2.44 3.45
N ALA A 206 -8.02 2.83 2.19
CA ALA A 206 -8.47 2.02 1.07
C ALA A 206 -7.47 2.02 -0.07
N SER A 207 -7.41 0.90 -0.79
CA SER A 207 -6.76 0.78 -2.08
C SER A 207 -7.81 0.46 -3.14
N PHE A 208 -7.64 1.02 -4.32
CA PHE A 208 -8.52 0.81 -5.48
C PHE A 208 -7.68 0.35 -6.67
N LEU A 209 -8.09 -0.72 -7.33
CA LEU A 209 -7.52 -1.18 -8.58
C LEU A 209 -8.36 -0.60 -9.71
N VAL A 210 -7.80 0.32 -10.46
CA VAL A 210 -8.51 1.10 -11.49
C VAL A 210 -7.89 0.79 -12.85
N ALA A 211 -8.72 0.69 -13.88
CA ALA A 211 -8.23 0.58 -15.24
C ALA A 211 -7.46 1.87 -15.60
N LYS A 212 -6.26 1.75 -16.18
CA LYS A 212 -5.37 2.90 -16.40
C LYS A 212 -6.04 3.99 -17.25
N GLU A 213 -6.86 3.59 -18.22
CA GLU A 213 -7.64 4.50 -19.05
C GLU A 213 -8.74 5.27 -18.30
N LYS A 214 -9.17 4.79 -17.12
CA LYS A 214 -10.18 5.42 -16.26
C LYS A 214 -9.58 6.16 -15.06
N GLU A 215 -8.25 6.17 -14.93
CA GLU A 215 -7.55 6.90 -13.88
C GLU A 215 -7.98 8.38 -13.81
N PRO A 216 -8.07 9.14 -14.94
CA PRO A 216 -8.50 10.54 -14.88
C PRO A 216 -9.94 10.74 -14.36
N GLU A 217 -10.85 9.81 -14.67
CA GLU A 217 -12.24 9.85 -14.17
C GLU A 217 -12.28 9.61 -12.66
N PHE A 218 -11.44 8.69 -12.17
CA PHE A 218 -11.30 8.39 -10.75
C PHE A 218 -10.68 9.56 -9.99
N ASP A 219 -9.64 10.20 -10.55
CA ASP A 219 -9.01 11.38 -9.97
C ASP A 219 -10.01 12.52 -9.77
N LEU A 220 -10.86 12.78 -10.76
CA LEU A 220 -11.91 13.80 -10.66
C LEU A 220 -12.92 13.50 -9.54
N ALA A 221 -13.35 12.24 -9.41
CA ALA A 221 -14.26 11.85 -8.33
C ALA A 221 -13.61 12.03 -6.94
N VAL A 222 -12.31 11.76 -6.80
CA VAL A 222 -11.58 12.02 -5.55
C VAL A 222 -11.44 13.52 -5.28
N GLU A 223 -11.23 14.33 -6.32
CA GLU A 223 -11.18 15.79 -6.19
C GLU A 223 -12.53 16.37 -5.74
N GLU A 224 -13.66 15.88 -6.27
CA GLU A 224 -14.99 16.28 -5.80
C GLU A 224 -15.20 15.98 -4.31
N ILE A 225 -14.78 14.78 -3.88
CA ILE A 225 -14.77 14.39 -2.46
C ILE A 225 -13.85 15.30 -1.64
N TYR A 226 -12.67 15.63 -2.17
CA TYR A 226 -11.75 16.56 -1.53
C TYR A 226 -12.42 17.91 -1.31
N GLN A 227 -12.99 18.51 -2.36
CA GLN A 227 -13.65 19.81 -2.27
C GLN A 227 -14.81 19.81 -1.26
N GLN A 228 -15.58 18.72 -1.21
CA GLN A 228 -16.71 18.59 -0.30
C GLN A 228 -16.30 18.45 1.18
N TYR A 229 -15.18 17.78 1.47
CA TYR A 229 -14.83 17.38 2.84
C TYR A 229 -13.52 17.97 3.38
N GLN A 230 -12.76 18.72 2.58
CA GLN A 230 -11.44 19.26 2.95
C GLN A 230 -11.45 20.09 4.24
N ASP A 231 -12.58 20.70 4.63
CA ASP A 231 -12.67 21.46 5.88
C ASP A 231 -12.61 20.57 7.11
N ASN A 232 -13.15 19.35 7.03
CA ASN A 232 -13.27 18.42 8.15
C ASN A 232 -12.25 17.28 8.12
N LEU A 233 -11.82 16.90 6.92
CA LEU A 233 -10.99 15.73 6.67
C LEU A 233 -9.64 16.13 6.07
N ASP A 234 -8.58 15.45 6.49
CA ASP A 234 -7.28 15.40 5.82
C ASP A 234 -7.30 14.18 4.89
N ILE A 235 -7.41 14.44 3.59
CA ILE A 235 -7.52 13.42 2.54
C ILE A 235 -6.18 13.31 1.84
N LYS A 236 -5.63 12.09 1.82
CA LYS A 236 -4.38 11.74 1.17
C LYS A 236 -4.66 10.74 0.07
N TYR A 237 -4.55 11.23 -1.15
CA TYR A 237 -4.67 10.44 -2.36
C TYR A 237 -3.28 10.22 -2.97
N THR A 238 -2.92 8.97 -3.25
CA THR A 238 -1.59 8.63 -3.75
C THR A 238 -1.64 7.55 -4.84
N GLY A 239 -0.71 7.63 -5.77
CA GLY A 239 -0.57 6.68 -6.88
C GLY A 239 -0.16 7.42 -8.16
N PRO A 240 -0.13 6.73 -9.31
CA PRO A 240 -0.39 5.30 -9.47
C PRO A 240 0.71 4.44 -8.84
N TRP A 241 0.32 3.40 -8.11
CA TRP A 241 1.21 2.44 -7.47
C TRP A 241 1.19 1.09 -8.18
N PRO A 242 2.27 0.29 -8.03
CA PRO A 242 2.20 -1.14 -8.30
C PRO A 242 1.09 -1.79 -7.46
N PRO A 243 0.38 -2.79 -7.97
CA PRO A 243 -0.84 -3.33 -7.36
C PRO A 243 -0.58 -4.28 -6.16
N TYR A 244 0.18 -3.82 -5.17
CA TYR A 244 0.56 -4.58 -3.96
C TYR A 244 -0.65 -5.14 -3.21
N ASN A 245 -1.74 -4.38 -3.08
CA ASN A 245 -2.92 -4.79 -2.29
C ASN A 245 -3.86 -5.76 -3.04
N PHE A 246 -3.59 -5.99 -4.33
CA PHE A 246 -4.42 -6.81 -5.22
C PHE A 246 -3.74 -8.10 -5.67
N ILE A 247 -2.49 -8.31 -5.27
CA ILE A 247 -1.73 -9.51 -5.54
C ILE A 247 -1.70 -10.39 -4.29
N ASN A 248 -1.99 -11.67 -4.45
CA ASN A 248 -1.89 -12.65 -3.37
C ASN A 248 -0.87 -13.74 -3.72
N LEU A 249 0.42 -13.38 -3.60
CA LEU A 249 1.53 -14.29 -3.85
C LEU A 249 2.42 -14.34 -2.60
N LYS A 250 2.39 -15.49 -1.91
CA LYS A 250 3.42 -15.84 -0.94
C LYS A 250 4.52 -16.59 -1.68
N ILE A 251 5.64 -15.91 -1.89
CA ILE A 251 6.82 -16.49 -2.50
C ILE A 251 7.75 -16.94 -1.38
N ASN A 252 8.04 -18.23 -1.34
CA ASN A 252 9.11 -18.78 -0.52
C ASN A 252 10.21 -19.21 -1.49
N LEU A 253 11.36 -18.55 -1.40
CA LEU A 253 12.60 -19.00 -2.03
C LEU A 253 13.19 -20.16 -1.21
#